data_AF-A0A2V6U5C8-F1
#
_entry.id   AF-A0A2V6U5C8-F1
#
_cell.length_a   1.000
_cell.length_b   1.000
_cell.length_c   1.000
_cell.angle_alpha   90.00
_cell.angle_beta   90.00
_cell.angle_gamma   90.00
#
_symmetry.space_group_name_H-M   'P 1'
#
loop_
_entity.id
_entity.type
_entity.pdbx_description
1 polymer ?
#
loop_
_entity_poly.entity_id
_entity_poly.type
_entity_poly.pdbx_seq_one_letter_code
_entity_poly.pdbx_strand_id
1 'polypeptide(L)'
;RRDALAELRHDARYRAASVGEDIDLCWSLVGRGGRLAIATDARIVHNKAPRPAKRLEEALLTSWAFLYDKHVPKTLATRLAFAWFMTGVVLSALHATVRTRSWAPLRSAWAGVQGVRSDYAGSTFLAPRARAS
;
A
#
# COMPACT_ATOMS: atom_id res chain seq x y z
N ARG A 1 22.88 -6.60 -7.80
CA ARG A 1 23.81 -5.50 -7.44
C ARG A 1 23.40 -4.96 -6.08
N ARG A 2 24.20 -5.19 -5.03
CA ARG A 2 23.91 -4.70 -3.67
C ARG A 2 24.08 -3.17 -3.58
N ASP A 3 24.97 -2.61 -4.38
CA ASP A 3 25.32 -1.18 -4.38
C ASP A 3 24.13 -0.28 -4.73
N ALA A 4 23.18 -0.75 -5.54
CA ALA A 4 21.96 -0.01 -5.87
C ALA A 4 21.07 0.25 -4.63
N LEU A 5 21.24 -0.54 -3.56
CA LEU A 5 20.49 -0.42 -2.32
C LEU A 5 21.31 0.23 -1.19
N ALA A 6 22.63 0.39 -1.36
CA ALA A 6 23.56 0.72 -0.27
C ALA A 6 23.27 2.08 0.40
N GLU A 7 22.71 3.02 -0.36
CA GLU A 7 22.40 4.37 0.11
C GLU A 7 20.90 4.59 0.37
N LEU A 8 20.08 3.53 0.34
CA LEU A 8 18.67 3.64 0.66
C LEU A 8 18.47 3.61 2.17
N ARG A 9 17.70 4.58 2.67
CA ARG A 9 17.30 4.65 4.07
C ARG A 9 15.82 4.34 4.18
N HIS A 10 15.51 3.32 4.98
CA HIS A 10 14.12 2.96 5.27
C HIS A 10 13.58 3.81 6.43
N ASP A 11 12.30 4.14 6.36
CA ASP A 11 11.59 4.81 7.45
C ASP A 11 11.57 3.90 8.68
N ALA A 12 11.88 4.45 9.86
CA ALA A 12 11.91 3.70 11.11
C ALA A 12 10.54 3.14 11.52
N ARG A 13 9.44 3.62 10.90
CA ARG A 13 8.07 3.12 11.09
C ARG A 13 7.84 1.75 10.45
N TYR A 14 8.65 1.35 9.47
CA TYR A 14 8.47 0.06 8.78
C TYR A 14 8.83 -1.11 9.69
N ARG A 15 8.02 -2.17 9.63
CA ARG A 15 8.24 -3.43 10.37
C ARG A 15 7.98 -4.61 9.46
N ALA A 16 8.87 -5.61 9.51
CA ALA A 16 8.85 -6.77 8.61
C ALA A 16 8.75 -6.34 7.12
N ALA A 17 8.36 -7.25 6.22
CA ALA A 17 8.11 -6.89 4.82
C ALA A 17 6.80 -6.09 4.72
N SER A 18 6.90 -4.76 4.64
CA SER A 18 5.75 -3.85 4.63
C SER A 18 5.50 -3.27 3.23
N VAL A 19 4.23 -3.00 2.89
CA VAL A 19 3.88 -2.44 1.57
C VAL A 19 4.40 -1.00 1.42
N GLY A 20 4.44 -0.24 2.52
CA GLY A 20 5.04 1.10 2.53
C GLY A 20 6.53 1.09 2.17
N GLU A 21 7.28 0.11 2.69
CA GLU A 21 8.68 -0.10 2.34
C GLU A 21 8.85 -0.42 0.84
N ASP A 22 8.02 -1.32 0.28
CA ASP A 22 8.08 -1.69 -1.13
C ASP A 22 7.85 -0.47 -2.05
N ILE A 23 6.85 0.36 -1.72
CA ILE A 23 6.55 1.60 -2.46
C ILE A 23 7.74 2.56 -2.41
N ASP A 24 8.26 2.82 -1.21
CA ASP A 24 9.40 3.72 -1.01
C ASP A 24 10.66 3.26 -1.74
N LEU A 25 10.96 1.96 -1.65
CA LEU A 25 12.10 1.34 -2.31
C LEU A 25 11.99 1.53 -3.82
N CYS A 26 10.84 1.16 -4.40
CA CYS A 26 10.62 1.25 -5.84
C CYS A 26 10.73 2.70 -6.32
N TRP A 27 10.12 3.64 -5.60
CA TRP A 27 10.13 5.05 -6.00
C TRP A 27 11.52 5.67 -5.87
N SER A 28 12.23 5.37 -4.77
CA SER A 28 13.58 5.88 -4.52
C SER A 28 14.58 5.39 -5.57
N LEU A 29 14.47 4.12 -5.97
CA LEU A 29 15.30 3.56 -7.03
C LEU A 29 15.08 4.26 -8.37
N VAL A 30 13.82 4.49 -8.75
CA VAL A 30 13.49 5.22 -9.99
C VAL A 30 13.96 6.67 -9.93
N GLY A 31 13.76 7.36 -8.79
CA GLY A 31 14.21 8.73 -8.58
C GLY A 31 15.73 8.91 -8.71
N ARG A 32 16.51 7.85 -8.49
CA ARG A 32 17.98 7.83 -8.67
C ARG A 32 18.42 7.39 -10.07
N GLY A 33 17.50 7.30 -11.03
CA GLY A 33 17.78 6.83 -12.39
C GLY A 33 17.85 5.30 -12.53
N GLY A 34 17.51 4.57 -11.47
CA GLY A 34 17.34 3.12 -11.51
C GLY A 34 16.15 2.73 -12.38
N ARG A 35 16.18 1.49 -12.88
CA ARG A 35 15.06 0.88 -13.62
C ARG A 35 14.62 -0.37 -12.89
N LEU A 36 13.32 -0.51 -12.71
CA LEU A 36 12.69 -1.72 -12.19
C LEU A 36 12.31 -2.60 -13.38
N ALA A 37 12.64 -3.88 -13.29
CA ALA A 37 12.28 -4.87 -14.30
C ALA A 37 11.63 -6.07 -13.60
N ILE A 38 10.65 -6.65 -14.27
CA ILE A 38 10.04 -7.91 -13.84
C ILE A 38 10.84 -9.03 -14.49
N ALA A 39 11.58 -9.79 -13.69
CA ALA A 39 12.24 -11.00 -14.13
C ALA A 39 11.18 -12.11 -14.26
N THR A 40 10.79 -12.43 -15.48
CA THR A 40 9.71 -13.41 -15.77
C THR A 40 10.14 -14.85 -15.51
N ASP A 41 11.45 -15.11 -15.47
CA ASP A 41 12.09 -16.39 -15.20
C ASP A 41 12.47 -16.57 -13.72
N ALA A 42 12.22 -15.57 -12.87
CA ALA A 42 12.53 -15.64 -11.47
C ALA A 42 11.69 -16.72 -10.76
N ARG A 43 12.34 -17.54 -9.93
CA ARG A 43 11.66 -18.49 -9.05
C ARG A 43 11.11 -17.75 -7.84
N ILE A 44 9.79 -17.63 -7.77
CA ILE A 44 9.11 -17.07 -6.59
C ILE A 44 8.99 -18.16 -5.52
N VAL A 45 9.80 -18.04 -4.46
CA VAL A 45 9.65 -18.87 -3.26
C VAL A 45 8.73 -18.13 -2.30
N HIS A 46 7.45 -18.51 -2.27
CA HIS A 46 6.50 -17.96 -1.32
C HIS A 46 6.51 -18.77 -0.02
N ASN A 47 7.18 -18.23 1.01
CA ASN A 47 7.06 -18.77 2.36
C ASN A 47 5.63 -18.50 2.86
N LYS A 48 4.83 -19.56 2.90
CA LYS A 48 3.38 -19.50 3.18
C LYS A 48 3.12 -18.72 4.47
N ALA A 49 2.65 -17.48 4.35
CA ALA A 49 2.22 -16.64 5.47
C ALA A 49 0.72 -16.82 5.73
N PRO A 50 0.21 -16.52 6.94
CA PRO A 50 -1.23 -16.41 7.17
C PRO A 50 -1.82 -15.46 6.14
N ARG A 51 -2.93 -15.85 5.51
CA ARG A 51 -3.58 -14.99 4.54
C ARG A 51 -4.01 -13.72 5.27
N PRO A 52 -3.59 -12.52 4.82
CA PRO A 52 -4.07 -11.30 5.45
C PRO A 52 -5.60 -11.28 5.39
N ALA A 53 -6.22 -10.65 6.39
CA ALA A 53 -7.66 -10.45 6.39
C ALA A 53 -8.07 -9.83 5.04
N LYS A 54 -9.18 -10.29 4.44
CA LYS A 54 -9.69 -9.73 3.18
C LYS A 54 -10.12 -8.28 3.39
N ARG A 55 -9.15 -7.36 3.26
CA ARG A 55 -9.31 -5.92 3.44
C ARG A 55 -8.70 -5.19 2.24
N LEU A 56 -9.25 -5.50 1.07
CA LEU A 56 -8.76 -4.97 -0.20
C LEU A 56 -8.84 -3.44 -0.22
N GLU A 57 -9.96 -2.90 0.27
CA GLU A 57 -10.22 -1.48 0.33
C GLU A 57 -9.25 -0.78 1.30
N GLU A 58 -8.99 -1.35 2.48
CA GLU A 58 -7.95 -0.83 3.39
C GLU A 58 -6.59 -0.74 2.69
N ALA A 59 -6.18 -1.83 2.04
CA ALA A 59 -4.89 -1.89 1.35
C ALA A 59 -4.79 -0.84 0.23
N LEU A 60 -5.82 -0.72 -0.62
CA LEU A 60 -5.85 0.28 -1.71
C LEU A 60 -5.81 1.71 -1.17
N LEU A 61 -6.64 2.03 -0.16
CA LEU A 61 -6.71 3.39 0.36
C LEU A 61 -5.40 3.78 1.04
N THR A 62 -4.83 2.90 1.87
CA THR A 62 -3.57 3.18 2.57
C THR A 62 -2.39 3.28 1.62
N SER A 63 -2.25 2.34 0.66
CA SER A 63 -1.13 2.33 -0.28
C SER A 63 -1.14 3.55 -1.21
N TRP A 64 -2.30 3.89 -1.77
CA TRP A 64 -2.41 5.01 -2.70
C TRP A 64 -2.38 6.35 -1.99
N ALA A 65 -2.96 6.48 -0.79
CA ALA A 65 -2.81 7.70 0.00
C ALA A 65 -1.35 7.93 0.37
N PHE A 66 -0.62 6.88 0.78
CA PHE A 66 0.80 6.99 1.11
C PHE A 66 1.65 7.39 -0.10
N LEU A 67 1.45 6.70 -1.23
CA LEU A 67 2.14 7.01 -2.49
C LEU A 67 1.84 8.46 -2.92
N TYR A 68 0.56 8.82 -2.96
CA TYR A 68 0.15 10.15 -3.34
C TYR A 68 0.80 11.17 -2.43
N ASP A 69 0.67 11.01 -1.11
CA ASP A 69 1.16 11.94 -0.09
C ASP A 69 2.66 12.22 -0.25
N LYS A 70 3.46 11.15 -0.26
CA LYS A 70 4.91 11.22 -0.15
C LYS A 70 5.64 11.47 -1.46
N HIS A 71 5.13 10.93 -2.57
CA HIS A 71 5.91 10.77 -3.80
C HIS A 71 5.33 11.50 -5.01
N VAL A 72 4.02 11.78 -5.03
CA VAL A 72 3.35 12.38 -6.19
C VAL A 72 3.32 13.91 -6.09
N PRO A 73 3.74 14.65 -7.15
CA PRO A 73 3.62 16.11 -7.20
C PRO A 73 2.16 16.57 -7.04
N LYS A 74 1.92 17.61 -6.25
CA LYS A 74 0.56 18.08 -5.88
C LYS A 74 -0.08 19.02 -6.89
N THR A 75 -0.01 18.69 -8.18
CA THR A 75 -0.67 19.46 -9.24
C THR A 75 -2.19 19.29 -9.19
N LEU A 76 -2.92 20.16 -9.88
CA LEU A 76 -4.39 20.04 -9.94
C LEU A 76 -4.81 18.71 -10.60
N ALA A 77 -4.12 18.30 -11.66
CA ALA A 77 -4.40 17.05 -12.35
C ALA A 77 -4.21 15.83 -11.44
N THR A 78 -3.12 15.77 -10.66
CA THR A 78 -2.88 14.64 -9.75
C THR A 78 -3.84 14.66 -8.57
N ARG A 79 -4.22 15.84 -8.06
CA ARG A 79 -5.28 15.99 -7.05
C ARG A 79 -6.62 15.42 -7.54
N LEU A 80 -7.02 15.76 -8.76
CA LEU A 80 -8.25 15.27 -9.37
C LEU A 80 -8.19 13.76 -9.63
N ALA A 81 -7.08 13.27 -10.19
CA ALA A 81 -6.87 11.85 -10.43
C ALA A 81 -6.92 11.05 -9.11
N PHE A 82 -6.28 11.55 -8.06
CA PHE A 82 -6.31 10.94 -6.74
C PHE A 82 -7.73 10.94 -6.15
N ALA A 83 -8.43 12.09 -6.19
CA ALA A 83 -9.81 12.17 -5.72
C ALA A 83 -10.72 11.19 -6.47
N TRP A 84 -10.60 11.12 -7.79
CA TRP A 84 -11.34 10.17 -8.63
C TRP A 84 -11.07 8.72 -8.26
N PHE A 85 -9.80 8.35 -8.05
CA PHE A 85 -9.43 7.01 -7.58
C PHE A 85 -10.09 6.68 -6.24
N MET A 86 -10.00 7.60 -5.26
CA MET A 86 -10.59 7.40 -3.93
C MET A 86 -12.11 7.22 -4.01
N THR A 87 -12.80 8.01 -4.85
CA THR A 87 -14.23 7.84 -5.13
C THR A 87 -14.52 6.46 -5.71
N GLY A 88 -13.73 6.00 -6.67
CA GLY A 88 -13.86 4.67 -7.27
C GLY A 88 -13.76 3.53 -6.26
N VAL A 89 -12.82 3.60 -5.31
CA VAL A 89 -12.69 2.60 -4.24
C VAL A 89 -13.93 2.58 -3.33
N VAL A 90 -14.43 3.75 -2.93
CA VAL A 90 -15.62 3.86 -2.06
C VAL A 90 -16.87 3.34 -2.77
N LEU A 91 -17.08 3.72 -4.04
CA LEU A 91 -18.20 3.22 -4.84
C LEU A 91 -18.12 1.71 -5.05
N SER A 92 -16.93 1.17 -5.28
CA SER A 92 -16.70 -0.28 -5.39
C SER A 92 -17.03 -1.00 -4.08
N ALA A 93 -16.66 -0.43 -2.94
CA ALA A 93 -16.99 -0.98 -1.62
C ALA A 93 -18.50 -0.97 -1.36
N LEU A 94 -19.20 0.12 -1.70
CA LEU A 94 -20.66 0.23 -1.63
C LEU A 94 -21.34 -0.84 -2.49
N HIS A 95 -20.94 -0.94 -3.75
CA HIS A 95 -21.45 -1.94 -4.68
C HIS A 95 -21.18 -3.37 -4.18
N ALA A 96 -19.97 -3.64 -3.67
CA ALA A 96 -19.62 -4.93 -3.08
C ALA A 96 -20.46 -5.24 -1.84
N THR A 97 -20.76 -4.24 -0.99
CA THR A 97 -21.64 -4.41 0.17
C THR A 97 -23.05 -4.79 -0.24
N VAL A 98 -23.62 -4.13 -1.24
CA VAL A 98 -24.95 -4.48 -1.77
C VAL A 98 -24.94 -5.89 -2.36
N ARG A 99 -23.95 -6.20 -3.21
CA ARG A 99 -23.84 -7.49 -3.90
C ARG A 99 -23.62 -8.67 -2.95
N THR A 100 -22.82 -8.48 -1.91
CA THR A 100 -22.48 -9.54 -0.95
C THR A 100 -23.36 -9.54 0.30
N ARG A 101 -24.28 -8.56 0.41
CA ARG A 101 -25.10 -8.30 1.60
C ARG A 101 -24.28 -8.27 2.89
N SER A 102 -23.07 -7.73 2.81
CA SER A 102 -22.10 -7.70 3.91
C SER A 102 -21.51 -6.32 4.05
N TRP A 103 -21.44 -5.83 5.29
CA TRP A 103 -20.76 -4.59 5.65
C TRP A 103 -19.23 -4.72 5.68
N ALA A 104 -18.68 -5.90 5.38
CA ALA A 104 -17.24 -6.12 5.41
C ALA A 104 -16.45 -5.17 4.47
N PRO A 105 -16.85 -4.94 3.20
CA PRO A 105 -16.17 -4.00 2.30
C PRO A 105 -16.16 -2.56 2.83
N LEU A 106 -17.29 -2.07 3.36
CA LEU A 106 -17.35 -0.74 3.96
C LEU A 106 -16.51 -0.62 5.23
N ARG A 107 -16.52 -1.65 6.10
CA ARG A 107 -15.64 -1.67 7.28
C ARG A 107 -14.16 -1.68 6.91
N SER A 108 -13.81 -2.39 5.85
CA SER A 108 -12.46 -2.40 5.27
C SER A 108 -12.06 -1.03 4.73
N ALA A 109 -12.94 -0.38 3.96
CA ALA A 109 -12.70 0.98 3.47
C ALA A 109 -12.54 1.98 4.63
N TRP A 110 -13.39 1.89 5.65
CA TRP A 110 -13.31 2.73 6.83
C TRP A 110 -12.00 2.54 7.61
N ALA A 111 -11.54 1.29 7.78
CA ALA A 111 -10.23 1.01 8.37
C ALA A 111 -9.09 1.67 7.58
N GLY A 112 -9.17 1.68 6.25
CA GLY A 112 -8.23 2.39 5.39
C GLY A 112 -8.21 3.90 5.65
N VAL A 113 -9.38 4.54 5.67
CA VAL A 113 -9.50 5.98 5.95
C VAL A 113 -8.96 6.33 7.34
N GLN A 114 -9.29 5.53 8.35
CA GLN A 114 -8.79 5.74 9.71
C GLN A 114 -7.27 5.57 9.77
N GLY A 115 -6.72 4.55 9.10
CA GLY A 115 -5.28 4.35 8.99
C GLY A 115 -4.57 5.57 8.39
N VAL A 116 -5.11 6.14 7.30
CA VAL A 116 -4.54 7.37 6.70
C VAL A 116 -4.63 8.56 7.67
N ARG A 117 -5.76 8.73 8.37
CA ARG A 117 -5.96 9.83 9.34
C ARG A 117 -5.04 9.73 10.55
N SER A 118 -4.67 8.52 10.96
CA SER A 118 -3.80 8.26 12.09
C SER A 118 -2.32 8.16 11.70
N ASP A 119 -1.90 8.73 10.56
CA ASP A 119 -0.54 8.62 10.02
C ASP A 119 -0.04 7.16 9.98
N TYR A 120 -0.93 6.25 9.58
CA TYR A 120 -0.70 4.81 9.45
C TYR A 120 -0.26 4.11 10.75
N ALA A 121 -0.37 4.78 11.91
CA ALA A 121 -0.04 4.20 13.21
C ALA A 121 -0.86 2.91 13.47
N GLY A 122 -0.17 1.81 13.74
CA GLY A 122 -0.81 0.50 13.98
C GLY A 122 -1.47 -0.13 12.75
N SER A 123 -1.33 0.47 11.56
CA SER A 123 -1.85 -0.11 10.32
C SER A 123 -0.99 -1.29 9.87
N THR A 124 -1.66 -2.34 9.36
CA THR A 124 -0.99 -3.48 8.73
C THR A 124 -0.23 -3.11 7.46
N PHE A 125 -0.44 -1.90 6.94
CA PHE A 125 0.26 -1.34 5.78
C PHE A 125 1.76 -1.05 6.06
N LEU A 126 2.07 -0.40 7.18
CA LEU A 126 3.46 -0.08 7.59
C LEU A 126 4.06 -1.11 8.53
N ALA A 127 3.21 -1.72 9.36
CA ALA A 127 3.62 -2.67 10.36
C ALA A 127 2.69 -3.89 10.36
N PRO A 128 2.79 -4.77 9.35
CA PRO A 128 2.11 -6.05 9.39
C PRO A 128 2.46 -6.79 10.68
N ARG A 129 1.46 -7.39 11.33
CA ARG A 129 1.66 -8.15 12.57
C ARG A 129 2.71 -9.24 12.32
N ALA A 130 3.82 -9.17 13.06
CA ALA A 130 4.81 -10.23 13.07
C ALA A 130 4.15 -11.53 13.56
N ARG A 131 4.58 -12.66 13.00
CA ARG A 131 4.26 -13.97 13.55
C ARG A 131 4.70 -14.01 15.02
N ALA A 132 3.83 -14.49 15.91
CA ALA A 132 4.33 -15.22 17.06
C ALA A 132 4.96 -16.51 16.48
N SER A 133 6.28 -16.63 16.65
CA SER A 133 7.05 -17.85 16.32
C SER A 133 6.61 -19.01 17.21
#